data_AF-A0A829H5U9-F1
#
_entry.id   AF-A0A829H5U9-F1
#
_cell.length_a   1.000
_cell.length_b   1.000
_cell.length_c   1.000
_cell.angle_alpha   90.00
_cell.angle_beta   90.00
_cell.angle_gamma   90.00
#
_symmetry.space_group_name_H-M   'P 1'
#
loop_
_entity.id
_entity.type
_entity.pdbx_description
1 polymer ?
#
loop_
_entity_poly.entity_id
_entity_poly.type
_entity_poly.pdbx_seq_one_letter_code
_entity_poly.pdbx_strand_id
1 'polypeptide(L)' 'RMRRGHIKLNVPNLQFDAATGEYRISHHVSPKGYYKGAQVVKKSDDNANA' A
#
# COMPACT_ATOMS: atom_id res chain seq x y z
N ARG A 1 13.84 -13.59 31.00
CA ARG A 1 13.87 -13.45 29.52
C ARG A 1 12.55 -13.87 28.82
N MET A 2 11.58 -14.50 29.49
CA MET A 2 10.28 -14.92 28.89
C MET A 2 9.21 -13.81 28.79
N ARG A 3 9.35 -12.70 29.54
CA ARG A 3 8.35 -11.61 29.57
C ARG A 3 8.02 -11.00 28.19
N ARG A 4 8.97 -11.01 27.25
CA ARG A 4 8.80 -10.42 25.92
C ARG A 4 8.75 -11.44 24.77
N GLY A 5 8.77 -12.75 25.06
CA GLY A 5 8.78 -13.78 24.02
C GLY A 5 7.51 -13.80 23.14
N HIS A 6 6.38 -13.31 23.68
CA HIS A 6 5.11 -13.26 22.95
C HIS A 6 4.83 -11.91 22.27
N ILE A 7 5.67 -10.89 22.49
CA ILE A 7 5.51 -9.56 21.87
C ILE A 7 6.21 -9.59 20.51
N LYS A 8 5.53 -10.18 19.54
CA LYS A 8 6.00 -10.27 18.15
C LYS A 8 5.35 -9.19 17.30
N LEU A 9 6.09 -8.69 16.32
CA LEU A 9 5.53 -7.78 15.32
C LEU A 9 4.65 -8.57 14.34
N ASN A 10 3.55 -7.96 13.92
CA ASN A 10 2.68 -8.53 12.91
C ASN A 10 3.12 -8.07 11.52
N VAL A 11 3.27 -9.03 10.61
CA VAL A 11 3.59 -8.77 9.21
C VAL A 11 2.29 -8.42 8.47
N PRO A 12 2.24 -7.31 7.73
CA PRO A 12 1.07 -6.97 6.93
C PRO A 12 0.93 -7.92 5.73
N ASN A 13 -0.30 -8.15 5.27
CA ASN A 13 -0.58 -8.93 4.06
C ASN A 13 -0.30 -8.07 2.82
N LEU A 14 0.91 -8.20 2.29
CA LEU A 14 1.40 -7.48 1.11
C LEU A 14 1.22 -8.34 -0.16
N GLN A 15 0.61 -7.77 -1.19
CA GLN A 15 0.30 -8.44 -2.46
C GLN A 15 0.93 -7.66 -3.62
N PHE A 16 1.57 -8.38 -4.53
CA PHE A 16 2.14 -7.79 -5.74
C PHE A 16 1.06 -7.57 -6.82
N ASP A 17 1.12 -6.42 -7.48
CA ASP A 17 0.32 -6.05 -8.64
C ASP A 17 1.16 -6.14 -9.92
N ALA A 18 0.90 -7.14 -10.76
CA ALA A 18 1.61 -7.28 -12.03
C ALA A 18 1.26 -6.17 -13.04
N ALA A 19 0.08 -5.55 -12.95
CA ALA A 19 -0.34 -4.52 -13.90
C ALA A 19 0.34 -3.17 -13.64
N THR A 20 0.59 -2.85 -12.36
CA THR A 20 1.21 -1.57 -11.96
C THR A 20 2.68 -1.73 -11.53
N GLY A 21 3.12 -2.96 -11.29
CA GLY A 21 4.48 -3.28 -10.82
C GLY A 21 4.69 -2.95 -9.34
N GLU A 22 3.64 -2.90 -8.53
CA GLU A 22 3.69 -2.37 -7.16
C GLU A 22 3.13 -3.33 -6.12
N TYR A 23 3.53 -3.13 -4.87
CA TYR A 23 2.97 -3.83 -3.74
C TYR A 23 1.82 -3.04 -3.10
N ARG A 24 0.74 -3.75 -2.77
CA ARG A 24 -0.44 -3.20 -2.09
C ARG A 24 -0.96 -4.15 -1.02
N ILE A 25 -1.62 -3.60 -0.02
CA ILE A 25 -2.38 -4.42 0.94
C ILE A 25 -3.69 -4.87 0.28
N SER A 26 -4.15 -6.07 0.62
CA SER A 26 -5.45 -6.56 0.16
C SER A 26 -6.56 -5.56 0.52
N HIS A 27 -7.42 -5.23 -0.45
CA HIS A 27 -8.51 -4.23 -0.32
C HIS A 27 -8.06 -2.76 -0.18
N HIS A 28 -6.78 -2.46 -0.31
CA HIS A 28 -6.28 -1.08 -0.28
C HIS A 28 -5.94 -0.59 -1.70
N VAL A 29 -5.98 0.73 -1.87
CA VAL A 29 -5.49 1.41 -3.07
C VAL A 29 -3.96 1.48 -3.02
N SER A 30 -3.29 1.24 -4.14
CA SER A 30 -1.84 1.44 -4.28
C SER A 30 -1.44 2.89 -3.98
N PRO A 31 -0.22 3.18 -3.51
CA PRO A 31 0.32 4.54 -3.41
C PRO A 31 0.18 5.38 -4.69
N LYS A 32 0.19 4.78 -5.88
CA LYS A 32 -0.05 5.47 -7.15
C LYS A 32 -1.53 5.71 -7.47
N GLY A 33 -2.44 5.30 -6.58
CA GLY A 33 -3.88 5.50 -6.76
C GLY A 33 -4.60 4.39 -7.53
N TYR A 34 -3.98 3.22 -7.71
CA TYR A 34 -4.58 2.11 -8.47
C TYR A 34 -5.27 1.08 -7.57
N TYR A 35 -6.41 0.56 -8.02
CA TYR A 35 -7.09 -0.58 -7.43
C TYR A 35 -7.69 -1.46 -8.54
N LYS A 36 -7.43 -2.78 -8.48
CA LYS A 36 -7.87 -3.74 -9.51
C LYS A 36 -7.52 -3.30 -10.95
N GLY A 37 -6.35 -2.69 -11.14
CA GLY A 37 -5.88 -2.21 -12.44
C GLY A 37 -6.50 -0.90 -12.93
N ALA A 38 -7.47 -0.32 -12.21
CA ALA A 38 -8.06 0.98 -12.54
C ALA A 38 -7.45 2.09 -11.68
N GLN A 39 -7.22 3.26 -12.27
CA GLN A 39 -6.81 4.45 -11.53
C GLN A 39 -8.04 5.04 -10.81
N VAL A 40 -8.04 4.96 -9.48
CA VAL A 40 -9.13 5.44 -8.62
C VAL A 40 -8.83 6.85 -8.12
N VAL A 41 -7.57 7.17 -7.83
CA VAL A 41 -7.16 8.50 -7.40
C VAL A 41 -6.56 9.24 -8.59
N LYS A 42 -7.25 10.30 -9.03
CA LYS A 42 -6.68 11.30 -9.94
C LYS A 42 -5.79 12.20 -9.10
N LYS A 43 -4.50 12.24 -9.42
CA LYS A 43 -3.60 13.24 -8.84
C LYS A 43 -3.98 14.56 -9.50
N SER A 44 -4.76 15.40 -8.80
CA SER A 44 -4.80 16.81 -9.14
C SER A 44 -3.38 17.35 -9.00
N ASP A 45 -2.93 18.16 -9.95
CA ASP A 45 -1.60 18.76 -9.98
C ASP A 45 -1.45 19.81 -8.85
N ASP A 46 -1.51 19.38 -7.60
CA ASP A 46 -1.37 20.23 -6.41
C ASP A 46 0.12 20.40 -6.02
N ASN A 47 1.03 20.29 -7.00
CA ASN A 47 2.45 20.66 -6.89
C ASN A 47 2.83 21.70 -7.97
N ALA A 48 1.90 22.58 -8.32
CA ALA A 48 2.12 23.77 -9.13
C ALA A 48 1.95 25.07 -8.31
N ASN A 49 2.17 25.05 -6.98
CA ASN A 49 2.40 26.25 -6.17
C ASN A 49 2.87 25.92 -4.73
N ALA A 50 4.18 25.76 -4.52
CA ALA A 50 4.91 26.01 -3.26
C ALA A 50 6.42 25.85 -3.49
#